data_AF-A0A520JAB6-F1
#
_entry.id   AF-A0A520JAB6-F1
#
_cell.length_a   1.000
_cell.length_b   1.000
_cell.length_c   1.000
_cell.angle_alpha   90.00
_cell.angle_beta   90.00
_cell.angle_gamma   90.00
#
_symmetry.space_group_name_H-M   'P 1'
#
loop_
_entity.id
_entity.type
_entity.pdbx_description
1 polymer ?
#
loop_
_entity_poly.entity_id
_entity_poly.type
_entity_poly.pdbx_seq_one_letter_code
_entity_poly.pdbx_strand_id
1 'polypeptide(L)' 'MTDRLTIRRPDDWHVHLRDGAMLEAVAAHTARQFARAIIMPNLTPPVTSIEAAKAYRGRI' A
#
# COMPACT_ATOMS: atom_id res chain seq x y z
N MET A 1 -14.32 -4.22 -30.45
CA MET A 1 -14.97 -3.32 -29.48
C MET A 1 -14.46 -3.69 -28.10
N THR A 2 -14.14 -2.72 -27.24
CA THR A 2 -13.79 -2.98 -25.83
C THR A 2 -14.99 -2.67 -24.97
N ASP A 3 -15.46 -3.67 -24.22
CA ASP A 3 -16.52 -3.50 -23.24
C ASP A 3 -15.99 -2.73 -22.03
N ARG A 4 -16.77 -1.75 -21.54
CA ARG A 4 -16.41 -0.89 -20.41
C ARG A 4 -17.17 -1.34 -19.17
N LEU A 5 -16.43 -1.69 -18.12
CA LEU A 5 -16.98 -1.94 -16.79
C LEU A 5 -16.72 -0.74 -15.87
N THR A 6 -17.77 -0.22 -15.24
CA THR A 6 -17.67 0.82 -14.22
C THR A 6 -17.96 0.21 -12.86
N ILE A 7 -17.03 0.38 -11.91
CA ILE A 7 -17.18 -0.08 -10.53
C ILE A 7 -16.93 1.09 -9.56
N ARG A 8 -17.43 0.95 -8.32
CA ARG A 8 -17.00 1.84 -7.23
C ARG A 8 -15.50 1.69 -7.02
N ARG A 9 -14.82 2.76 -6.62
CA ARG A 9 -13.37 2.73 -6.38
C ARG A 9 -13.06 1.63 -5.34
N PRO A 10 -12.23 0.63 -5.67
CA PRO A 10 -11.98 -0.50 -4.80
C PRO A 10 -10.98 -0.16 -3.68
N ASP A 11 -10.80 -1.09 -2.75
CA ASP A 11 -9.74 -1.08 -1.74
C ASP A 11 -8.86 -2.33 -1.91
N ASP A 12 -7.59 -2.21 -1.52
CA ASP A 12 -6.63 -3.32 -1.56
C ASP A 12 -6.41 -3.89 -0.14
N TRP A 13 -7.04 -5.02 0.16
CA TRP A 13 -7.02 -5.61 1.50
C TRP A 13 -5.74 -6.40 1.81
N HIS A 14 -4.78 -6.50 0.88
CA HIS A 14 -3.51 -7.19 1.10
C HIS A 14 -2.42 -6.66 0.15
N VAL A 15 -1.60 -5.71 0.61
CA VAL A 15 -0.47 -5.18 -0.19
C VAL A 15 0.85 -5.18 0.57
N HIS A 16 1.95 -5.36 -0.16
CA HIS A 16 3.32 -5.21 0.35
C HIS A 16 4.00 -4.02 -0.33
N LEU A 17 4.15 -2.89 0.36
CA LEU A 17 4.78 -1.69 -0.21
C LEU A 17 6.31 -1.64 -0.03
N ARG A 18 6.88 -2.52 0.80
CA ARG A 18 8.32 -2.53 1.13
C ARG A 18 8.75 -1.20 1.79
N ASP A 19 10.02 -0.83 1.68
CA ASP A 19 10.55 0.41 2.28
C ASP A 19 11.61 1.05 1.36
N GLY A 20 12.01 2.29 1.67
CA GLY A 20 13.02 3.05 0.93
C GLY A 20 12.66 3.21 -0.56
N ALA A 21 13.66 3.06 -1.44
CA ALA A 21 13.48 3.26 -2.88
C ALA A 21 12.37 2.37 -3.50
N MET A 22 12.13 1.19 -2.93
CA MET A 22 11.06 0.31 -3.41
C MET A 22 9.69 0.87 -3.05
N LEU A 23 9.52 1.43 -1.85
CA LEU A 23 8.29 2.10 -1.44
C LEU A 23 7.94 3.26 -2.38
N GLU A 24 8.93 4.11 -2.66
CA GLU A 24 8.80 5.23 -3.61
C GLU A 24 8.39 4.76 -5.01
N ALA A 25 8.94 3.64 -5.47
CA ALA A 25 8.63 3.08 -6.78
C ALA A 25 7.22 2.48 -6.88
N VAL A 26 6.70 1.87 -5.80
CA VAL A 26 5.47 1.04 -5.90
C VAL A 26 4.22 1.70 -5.31
N ALA A 27 4.33 2.59 -4.31
CA ALA A 27 3.18 3.13 -3.60
C ALA A 27 2.19 3.87 -4.51
N ALA A 28 2.71 4.62 -5.49
CA ALA A 28 1.90 5.38 -6.43
C ALA A 28 0.98 4.50 -7.29
N HIS A 29 1.39 3.25 -7.58
CA HIS A 29 0.57 2.32 -8.35
C HIS A 29 -0.69 1.89 -7.59
N THR A 30 -0.55 1.57 -6.29
CA THR A 30 -1.69 1.27 -5.41
C THR A 30 -2.57 2.51 -5.25
N ALA A 31 -1.99 3.66 -4.94
CA ALA A 31 -2.74 4.91 -4.71
C ALA A 31 -3.53 5.38 -5.95
N ARG A 32 -3.04 5.08 -7.16
CA ARG A 32 -3.73 5.40 -8.43
C ARG A 32 -5.05 4.64 -8.59
N GLN A 33 -5.15 3.40 -8.10
CA GLN A 33 -6.32 2.55 -8.35
C GLN A 33 -7.24 2.42 -7.14
N PHE A 34 -6.67 2.27 -5.95
CA PHE A 34 -7.41 1.93 -4.74
C PHE A 34 -7.69 3.17 -3.90
N ALA A 35 -8.80 3.16 -3.17
CA ALA A 35 -9.15 4.22 -2.21
C ALA A 35 -8.39 4.03 -0.89
N ARG A 36 -8.24 2.78 -0.43
CA ARG A 36 -7.55 2.41 0.81
C ARG A 36 -6.76 1.13 0.61
N ALA A 37 -5.80 0.87 1.50
CA ALA A 37 -5.05 -0.38 1.52
C ALA A 37 -4.75 -0.89 2.94
N ILE A 38 -4.69 -2.21 3.11
CA ILE A 38 -4.10 -2.87 4.29
C ILE A 38 -2.68 -3.32 3.92
N ILE A 39 -1.71 -2.66 4.53
CA ILE A 39 -0.29 -2.83 4.22
C ILE A 39 0.32 -3.83 5.19
N MET A 40 0.93 -4.88 4.64
CA MET A 40 1.48 -5.98 5.42
C MET A 40 2.79 -5.58 6.15
N PRO A 41 3.02 -6.08 7.38
CA PRO A 41 4.07 -5.58 8.28
C PRO A 41 5.44 -6.28 8.12
N ASN A 42 5.62 -7.14 7.12
CA ASN A 42 6.78 -8.02 6.96
C ASN A 42 8.02 -7.32 6.35
N LEU A 43 8.39 -6.17 6.91
CA LEU A 43 9.67 -5.51 6.63
C LEU A 43 10.84 -6.25 7.32
N THR A 44 12.06 -5.74 7.14
CA THR A 44 13.26 -6.23 7.82
C THR A 44 13.91 -5.08 8.58
N PRO A 45 13.75 -4.99 9.92
CA PRO A 45 12.97 -5.88 10.80
C PRO A 45 11.44 -5.73 10.60
N PRO A 46 10.62 -6.72 11.01
CA PRO A 46 9.16 -6.64 10.90
C PRO A 46 8.59 -5.53 11.79
N VAL A 47 7.46 -4.96 11.37
CA VAL A 47 6.75 -3.93 12.14
C VAL A 47 5.94 -4.61 13.26
N THR A 48 6.44 -4.55 14.50
CA THR A 48 5.84 -5.23 15.66
C THR A 48 5.48 -4.29 16.83
N SER A 49 5.67 -2.98 16.68
CA SER A 49 5.29 -1.98 17.68
C SER A 49 4.45 -0.84 17.10
N ILE A 50 3.74 -0.12 17.97
CA ILE A 50 2.92 1.04 17.60
C ILE A 50 3.79 2.14 16.99
N GLU A 51 4.97 2.37 17.58
CA GLU A 51 5.94 3.36 17.14
C GLU A 51 6.44 3.05 15.73
N ALA A 52 6.78 1.78 15.46
CA ALA A 52 7.21 1.35 14.14
C ALA A 52 6.10 1.50 13.10
N ALA A 53 4.85 1.17 13.45
CA ALA A 53 3.70 1.33 12.56
C ALA A 53 3.43 2.81 12.24
N LYS A 54 3.51 3.70 13.23
CA LYS A 54 3.38 5.15 13.04
C LYS A 54 4.50 5.70 12.15
N ALA A 55 5.75 5.29 12.39
CA ALA A 55 6.90 5.70 11.59
C ALA A 55 6.79 5.22 10.14
N TYR A 56 6.35 3.97 9.92
CA TYR A 56 6.15 3.43 8.58
C TYR A 56 5.04 4.17 7.83
N ARG A 57 3.90 4.42 8.49
CA ARG A 57 2.84 5.25 7.93
C ARG A 57 3.32 6.66 7.56
N GLY A 58 4.27 7.24 8.30
CA GLY A 58 4.83 8.56 7.97
C GLY A 58 5.71 8.58 6.71
N ARG A 59 6.17 7.42 6.22
CA ARG A 59 6.94 7.29 4.98
C ARG A 59 6.07 7.01 3.75
N ILE A 60 4.84 6.55 3.97
CA ILE A 60 3.84 6.21 2.93
C ILE A 60 2.97 7.43 2.66
#